data_AF-A0A957FJW1-F1
#
_entry.id   AF-A0A957FJW1-F1
#
_cell.length_a   1.000
_cell.length_b   1.000
_cell.length_c   1.000
_cell.angle_alpha   90.00
_cell.angle_beta   90.00
_cell.angle_gamma   90.00
#
_symmetry.space_group_name_H-M   'P 1'
#
loop_
_entity.id
_entity.type
_entity.pdbx_description
1 polymer ?
#
loop_
_entity_poly.entity_id
_entity_poly.type
_entity_poly.pdbx_seq_one_letter_code
_entity_poly.pdbx_strand_id
1 'polypeptide(L)'
;MSAAEYPEYIRRMLAQAETMITDDDHGPAEAAALCYEVLALFPDHTAASALVHKALSDPWLIREMRYALTQHIDEWDDRPWQERRRLAFSYRVMSHWDDLYSFDEGAMWPQDVCDMAEEGRRQLQQDYLLGQTRGAEVAWNIFEEAIRRTHDPARMLLAAGYVYADQGYFAEAVDMLERALVQGAPTTQTSRLLAEVRWWRDNQENIPWIPPVGDGTARRYKQMMARLEPELAQADAAVDPALQYTPPDIENLPADFVLPQTLAADVMEKIAAVLAGESPSPVSGPVDWRYLDRLEKGEVDVTQLPEWAQYLLLELDNPEQEMLVLQYVLSVLANPPVDEEE
;
A
#
# COMPACT_ATOMS: atom_id res chain seq x y z
N MET A 1 -24.39 22.43 7.35
CA MET A 1 -25.54 22.27 6.42
C MET A 1 -26.42 21.17 6.99
N SER A 2 -27.72 21.43 7.15
CA SER A 2 -28.67 20.46 7.71
C SER A 2 -28.76 19.22 6.84
N ALA A 3 -28.90 18.05 7.45
CA ALA A 3 -29.10 16.75 6.82
C ALA A 3 -30.25 16.81 5.80
N ALA A 4 -29.92 17.14 4.55
CA ALA A 4 -30.74 16.72 3.43
C ALA A 4 -30.63 15.19 3.45
N GLU A 5 -31.71 14.52 3.85
CA GLU A 5 -31.76 13.06 3.91
C GLU A 5 -31.25 12.52 2.58
N TYR A 6 -30.13 11.80 2.63
CA TYR A 6 -29.62 11.08 1.47
C TYR A 6 -30.74 10.19 0.90
N PRO A 7 -30.75 9.94 -0.42
CA PRO A 7 -31.72 9.06 -1.05
C PRO A 7 -31.86 7.74 -0.30
N GLU A 8 -33.09 7.21 -0.23
CA GLU A 8 -33.40 5.96 0.50
C GLU A 8 -32.48 4.79 0.10
N TYR A 9 -32.07 4.71 -1.16
CA TYR A 9 -31.15 3.64 -1.61
C TYR A 9 -29.74 3.76 -0.97
N ILE A 10 -29.22 4.97 -0.74
CA ILE A 10 -27.94 5.18 -0.04
C ILE A 10 -28.06 4.71 1.41
N ARG A 11 -29.15 5.04 2.10
CA ARG A 11 -29.39 4.57 3.47
C ARG A 11 -29.46 3.05 3.55
N ARG A 12 -30.05 2.39 2.55
CA ARG A 12 -30.08 0.92 2.46
C ARG A 12 -28.70 0.32 2.21
N MET A 13 -27.89 0.92 1.33
CA MET A 13 -26.52 0.45 1.08
C MET A 13 -25.65 0.55 2.34
N LEU A 14 -25.73 1.65 3.08
CA LEU A 14 -24.98 1.82 4.33
C LEU A 14 -25.46 0.84 5.42
N ALA A 15 -26.77 0.62 5.55
CA ALA A 15 -27.30 -0.37 6.47
C ALA A 15 -26.88 -1.80 6.09
N GLN A 16 -26.83 -2.12 4.80
CA GLN A 16 -26.33 -3.39 4.30
C GLN A 16 -24.84 -3.57 4.63
N ALA A 17 -24.01 -2.56 4.35
CA ALA A 17 -22.59 -2.60 4.69
C ALA A 17 -22.37 -2.76 6.20
N GLU A 18 -23.15 -2.07 7.05
CA GLU A 18 -23.11 -2.23 8.50
C GLU A 18 -23.43 -3.68 8.91
N THR A 19 -24.50 -4.27 8.36
CA THR A 19 -24.86 -5.68 8.63
C THR A 19 -23.75 -6.64 8.23
N MET A 20 -23.12 -6.43 7.07
CA MET A 20 -22.00 -7.26 6.59
C MET A 20 -20.75 -7.17 7.47
N ILE A 21 -20.57 -6.07 8.20
CA ILE A 21 -19.49 -5.92 9.18
C ILE A 21 -19.84 -6.61 10.50
N THR A 22 -21.12 -6.67 10.87
CA THR A 22 -21.55 -7.23 12.17
C THR A 22 -21.86 -8.72 12.15
N ASP A 23 -22.22 -9.26 10.99
CA ASP A 23 -22.51 -10.69 10.85
C ASP A 23 -21.19 -11.49 10.74
N ASP A 24 -21.13 -12.66 11.37
CA ASP A 24 -19.90 -13.47 11.50
C ASP A 24 -19.37 -14.05 10.15
N ASP A 25 -20.12 -13.91 9.05
CA ASP A 25 -19.71 -14.35 7.70
C ASP A 25 -18.93 -13.23 6.99
N HIS A 26 -17.61 -13.23 7.19
CA HIS A 26 -16.46 -12.58 6.49
C HIS A 26 -16.67 -11.51 5.37
N GLY A 27 -17.70 -10.65 5.46
CA GLY A 27 -18.00 -9.59 4.49
C GLY A 27 -17.31 -8.21 4.62
N PRO A 28 -16.22 -7.97 5.38
CA PRO A 28 -15.64 -6.62 5.48
C PRO A 28 -15.19 -6.02 4.15
N ALA A 29 -14.65 -6.84 3.23
CA ALA A 29 -14.16 -6.34 1.96
C ALA A 29 -15.32 -5.89 1.04
N GLU A 30 -16.40 -6.68 1.01
CA GLU A 30 -17.64 -6.36 0.31
C GLU A 30 -18.38 -5.17 0.94
N ALA A 31 -18.35 -5.06 2.27
CA ALA A 31 -18.88 -3.90 2.98
C ALA A 31 -18.13 -2.61 2.61
N ALA A 32 -16.80 -2.66 2.55
CA ALA A 32 -15.98 -1.56 2.06
C ALA A 32 -16.29 -1.23 0.59
N ALA A 33 -16.45 -2.24 -0.28
CA ALA A 33 -16.82 -2.07 -1.67
C ALA A 33 -18.15 -1.32 -1.85
N LEU A 34 -19.19 -1.69 -1.10
CA LEU A 34 -20.47 -0.97 -1.07
C LEU A 34 -20.31 0.49 -0.62
N CYS A 35 -19.43 0.75 0.35
CA CYS A 35 -19.15 2.11 0.80
C CYS A 35 -18.42 2.93 -0.26
N TYR A 36 -17.52 2.32 -1.06
CA TYR A 36 -16.87 3.00 -2.19
C TYR A 36 -17.88 3.38 -3.27
N GLU A 37 -18.92 2.57 -3.52
CA GLU A 37 -20.02 2.96 -4.42
C GLU A 37 -20.77 4.20 -3.93
N VAL A 38 -20.99 4.32 -2.61
CA VAL A 38 -21.59 5.51 -2.02
C VAL A 38 -20.65 6.71 -2.16
N LEU A 39 -19.35 6.54 -1.89
CA LEU A 39 -18.35 7.60 -2.02
C LEU A 39 -18.14 8.04 -3.48
N ALA A 40 -18.36 7.17 -4.45
CA ALA A 40 -18.34 7.51 -5.88
C ALA A 40 -19.42 8.54 -6.25
N LEU A 41 -20.58 8.47 -5.58
CA LEU A 41 -21.70 9.39 -5.77
C LEU A 41 -21.61 10.62 -4.85
N PHE A 42 -21.10 10.41 -3.63
CA PHE A 42 -21.00 11.41 -2.57
C PHE A 42 -19.61 11.35 -1.91
N PRO A 43 -18.58 11.97 -2.52
CA PRO A 43 -17.19 11.85 -2.05
C PRO A 43 -16.97 12.29 -0.59
N ASP A 44 -17.74 13.27 -0.13
CA ASP A 44 -17.63 13.81 1.23
C ASP A 44 -18.52 13.08 2.26
N HIS A 45 -19.05 11.89 1.93
CA HIS A 45 -19.97 11.17 2.81
C HIS A 45 -19.23 10.51 3.99
N THR A 46 -19.09 11.26 5.08
CA THR A 46 -18.32 10.85 6.27
C THR A 46 -18.71 9.50 6.85
N ALA A 47 -20.01 9.15 6.89
CA ALA A 47 -20.42 7.86 7.44
C ALA A 47 -20.03 6.66 6.55
N ALA A 48 -19.94 6.85 5.23
CA ALA A 48 -19.47 5.80 4.32
C ALA A 48 -17.97 5.60 4.51
N SER A 49 -17.19 6.68 4.59
CA SER A 49 -15.75 6.63 4.89
C SER A 49 -15.47 5.98 6.25
N ALA A 50 -16.26 6.30 7.29
CA ALA A 50 -16.14 5.69 8.60
C ALA A 50 -16.47 4.19 8.58
N LEU A 51 -17.42 3.76 7.75
CA LEU A 51 -17.75 2.35 7.58
C LEU A 51 -16.66 1.57 6.83
N VAL A 52 -15.99 2.18 5.84
CA VAL A 52 -14.78 1.59 5.25
C VAL A 52 -13.73 1.37 6.34
N HIS A 53 -13.44 2.39 7.13
CA HIS A 53 -12.47 2.25 8.23
C HIS A 53 -12.89 1.17 9.22
N LYS A 54 -14.17 1.11 9.59
CA LYS A 54 -14.71 0.07 10.48
C LYS A 54 -14.52 -1.33 9.88
N ALA A 55 -14.81 -1.50 8.60
CA ALA A 55 -14.62 -2.76 7.90
C ALA A 55 -13.14 -3.17 7.85
N LEU A 56 -12.23 -2.24 7.52
CA LEU A 56 -10.78 -2.52 7.56
C LEU A 56 -10.21 -2.68 8.97
N SER A 57 -11.01 -2.36 10.00
CA SER A 57 -10.67 -2.61 11.40
C SER A 57 -11.25 -3.92 11.93
N ASP A 58 -11.87 -4.73 11.07
CA ASP A 58 -12.34 -6.05 11.44
C ASP A 58 -11.16 -6.93 11.91
N PRO A 59 -11.21 -7.52 13.10
CA PRO A 59 -10.06 -8.23 13.65
C PRO A 59 -9.65 -9.48 12.85
N TRP A 60 -10.60 -10.18 12.23
CA TRP A 60 -10.31 -11.33 11.37
C TRP A 60 -9.59 -10.87 10.11
N LEU A 61 -10.09 -9.83 9.45
CA LEU A 61 -9.45 -9.24 8.30
C LEU A 61 -8.02 -8.76 8.61
N ILE A 62 -7.83 -8.06 9.74
CA ILE A 62 -6.50 -7.61 10.18
C ILE A 62 -5.55 -8.81 10.26
N ARG A 63 -6.00 -9.91 10.85
CA ARG A 63 -5.18 -11.11 11.01
C ARG A 63 -4.81 -11.74 9.66
N GLU A 64 -5.80 -11.95 8.78
CA GLU A 64 -5.57 -12.52 7.44
C GLU A 64 -4.62 -11.64 6.61
N MET A 65 -4.81 -10.32 6.65
CA MET A 65 -3.96 -9.37 5.93
C MET A 65 -2.52 -9.37 6.46
N ARG A 66 -2.32 -9.41 7.78
CA ARG A 66 -0.98 -9.54 8.37
C ARG A 66 -0.33 -10.85 7.96
N TYR A 67 -1.05 -11.96 8.03
CA TYR A 67 -0.53 -13.26 7.63
C TYR A 67 -0.11 -13.25 6.15
N ALA A 68 -0.97 -12.77 5.25
CA ALA A 68 -0.65 -12.67 3.82
C ALA A 68 0.55 -11.77 3.54
N LEU A 69 0.66 -10.62 4.22
CA LEU A 69 1.79 -9.71 4.06
C LEU A 69 3.11 -10.34 4.50
N THR A 70 3.15 -11.01 5.66
CA THR A 70 4.39 -11.61 6.19
C THR A 70 4.98 -12.70 5.27
N GLN A 71 4.18 -13.31 4.39
CA GLN A 71 4.67 -14.28 3.41
C GLN A 71 5.41 -13.62 2.23
N HIS A 72 5.20 -12.33 1.99
CA HIS A 72 5.68 -11.65 0.79
C HIS A 72 6.57 -10.44 1.07
N ILE A 73 6.42 -9.81 2.23
CA ILE A 73 7.05 -8.55 2.59
C ILE A 73 7.45 -8.59 4.07
N ASP A 74 8.71 -8.27 4.34
CA ASP A 74 9.24 -8.19 5.70
C ASP A 74 8.60 -6.99 6.45
N GLU A 75 7.97 -7.26 7.60
CA GLU A 75 7.33 -6.24 8.44
C GLU A 75 8.32 -5.31 9.16
N TRP A 76 9.60 -5.72 9.27
CA TRP A 76 10.67 -4.96 9.92
C TRP A 76 11.41 -4.03 8.96
N ASP A 77 11.19 -4.20 7.66
CA ASP A 77 11.72 -3.33 6.66
C ASP A 77 10.89 -2.06 6.55
N ASP A 78 11.36 -1.03 7.27
CA ASP A 78 10.76 0.29 7.40
C ASP A 78 11.21 1.25 6.29
N ARG A 79 11.89 0.75 5.25
CA ARG A 79 12.23 1.55 4.07
C ARG A 79 10.94 1.98 3.37
N PRO A 80 10.84 3.24 2.87
CA PRO A 80 9.61 3.77 2.28
C PRO A 80 9.01 2.92 1.16
N TRP A 81 9.86 2.26 0.37
CA TRP A 81 9.39 1.42 -0.73
C TRP A 81 8.74 0.11 -0.26
N GLN A 82 9.08 -0.40 0.92
CA GLN A 82 8.45 -1.60 1.50
C GLN A 82 7.09 -1.28 2.08
N GLU A 83 6.95 -0.12 2.71
CA GLU A 83 5.65 0.40 3.11
C GLU A 83 4.71 0.51 1.91
N ARG A 84 5.18 1.13 0.82
CA ARG A 84 4.45 1.19 -0.45
C ARG A 84 4.08 -0.21 -0.96
N ARG A 85 4.99 -1.18 -0.93
CA ARG A 85 4.68 -2.57 -1.32
C ARG A 85 3.58 -3.18 -0.45
N ARG A 86 3.59 -2.94 0.87
CA ARG A 86 2.55 -3.44 1.76
C ARG A 86 1.20 -2.80 1.45
N LEU A 87 1.18 -1.49 1.17
CA LEU A 87 -0.01 -0.77 0.73
C LEU A 87 -0.53 -1.30 -0.61
N ALA A 88 0.33 -1.46 -1.61
CA ALA A 88 0.01 -1.99 -2.92
C ALA A 88 -0.55 -3.42 -2.86
N PHE A 89 0.10 -4.31 -2.11
CA PHE A 89 -0.39 -5.67 -1.90
C PHE A 89 -1.75 -5.66 -1.20
N SER A 90 -1.89 -4.85 -0.14
CA SER A 90 -3.14 -4.73 0.61
C SER A 90 -4.28 -4.22 -0.27
N TYR A 91 -4.00 -3.19 -1.05
CA TYR A 91 -4.94 -2.66 -2.03
C TYR A 91 -5.37 -3.74 -3.02
N ARG A 92 -4.44 -4.51 -3.59
CA ARG A 92 -4.77 -5.57 -4.55
C ARG A 92 -5.65 -6.66 -3.96
N VAL A 93 -5.42 -7.05 -2.70
CA VAL A 93 -6.24 -8.07 -2.01
C VAL A 93 -7.62 -7.53 -1.66
N MET A 94 -7.71 -6.28 -1.23
CA MET A 94 -8.96 -5.67 -0.77
C MET A 94 -9.82 -5.08 -1.90
N SER A 95 -9.20 -4.71 -3.01
CA SER A 95 -9.89 -3.99 -4.06
C SER A 95 -10.81 -4.91 -4.85
N HIS A 96 -12.10 -4.62 -4.78
CA HIS A 96 -13.16 -5.30 -5.53
C HIS A 96 -13.38 -4.67 -6.91
N TRP A 97 -12.31 -4.19 -7.55
CA TRP A 97 -12.44 -3.69 -8.92
C TRP A 97 -12.52 -4.84 -9.92
N ASP A 98 -13.72 -5.41 -10.06
CA ASP A 98 -14.00 -6.62 -10.86
C ASP A 98 -13.63 -6.51 -12.35
N ASP A 99 -13.51 -5.29 -12.89
CA ASP A 99 -13.12 -5.09 -14.29
C ASP A 99 -11.64 -5.43 -14.57
N LEU A 100 -10.84 -5.74 -13.54
CA LEU A 100 -9.47 -6.29 -13.66
C LEU A 100 -9.40 -7.43 -14.68
N TYR A 101 -10.42 -8.30 -14.67
CA TYR A 101 -10.49 -9.49 -15.51
C TYR A 101 -11.16 -9.25 -16.87
N SER A 102 -11.79 -8.09 -17.04
CA SER A 102 -12.38 -7.66 -18.32
C SER A 102 -11.37 -6.96 -19.23
N PHE A 103 -10.33 -6.39 -18.62
CA PHE A 103 -9.12 -6.00 -19.31
C PHE A 103 -8.26 -7.24 -19.56
N ASP A 104 -8.39 -7.85 -20.74
CA ASP A 104 -7.32 -8.68 -21.28
C ASP A 104 -6.01 -7.86 -21.14
N GLU A 105 -4.92 -8.42 -20.60
CA GLU A 105 -3.72 -7.62 -20.25
C GLU A 105 -3.18 -6.85 -21.47
N GLY A 106 -3.38 -7.38 -22.69
CA GLY A 106 -3.05 -6.71 -23.97
C GLY A 106 -4.11 -5.72 -24.49
N ALA A 107 -5.26 -5.63 -23.84
CA ALA A 107 -6.35 -4.70 -24.13
C ALA A 107 -6.49 -3.60 -23.05
N MET A 108 -5.60 -3.49 -22.07
CA MET A 108 -5.65 -2.37 -21.12
C MET A 108 -5.28 -1.05 -21.81
N TRP A 109 -4.22 -1.07 -22.62
CA TRP A 109 -3.68 0.11 -23.28
C TRP A 109 -4.39 0.43 -24.60
N PRO A 110 -4.48 1.71 -24.98
CA PRO A 110 -4.76 2.06 -26.37
C PRO A 110 -3.68 1.49 -27.29
N GLN A 111 -4.11 0.84 -28.37
CA GLN A 111 -3.22 0.09 -29.28
C GLN A 111 -2.15 0.95 -29.95
N ASP A 112 -2.42 2.24 -30.14
CA ASP A 112 -1.51 3.17 -30.79
C ASP A 112 -0.33 3.64 -29.91
N VAL A 113 -0.41 3.41 -28.60
CA VAL A 113 0.66 3.73 -27.63
C VAL A 113 1.00 2.56 -26.70
N CYS A 114 0.61 1.33 -27.07
CA CYS A 114 0.72 0.15 -26.22
C CYS A 114 2.15 -0.09 -25.70
N ASP A 115 3.14 -0.11 -26.59
CA ASP A 115 4.55 -0.34 -26.23
C ASP A 115 5.07 0.72 -25.24
N MET A 116 4.68 1.98 -25.45
CA MET A 116 5.04 3.09 -24.56
C MET A 116 4.39 2.95 -23.19
N ALA A 117 3.10 2.59 -23.16
CA ALA A 117 2.38 2.38 -21.91
C ALA A 117 2.90 1.16 -21.13
N GLU A 118 3.27 0.09 -21.82
CA GLU A 118 3.93 -1.07 -21.23
C GLU A 118 5.30 -0.72 -20.65
N GLU A 119 6.06 0.15 -21.30
CA GLU A 119 7.31 0.67 -20.76
C GLU A 119 7.08 1.43 -19.45
N GLY A 120 6.11 2.35 -19.43
CA GLY A 120 5.74 3.07 -18.21
C GLY A 120 5.34 2.13 -17.06
N ARG A 121 4.55 1.10 -17.36
CA ARG A 121 4.19 0.05 -16.38
C ARG A 121 5.43 -0.70 -15.89
N ARG A 122 6.36 -1.05 -16.77
CA ARG A 122 7.60 -1.75 -16.40
C ARG A 122 8.44 -0.93 -15.44
N GLN A 123 8.53 0.39 -15.66
CA GLN A 123 9.22 1.30 -14.75
C GLN A 123 8.57 1.30 -13.34
N LEU A 124 7.23 1.30 -13.24
CA LEU A 124 6.55 1.15 -11.95
C LEU A 124 6.79 -0.21 -11.29
N GLN A 125 6.78 -1.29 -12.06
CA GLN A 125 7.05 -2.63 -11.55
C GLN A 125 8.48 -2.78 -11.04
N GLN A 126 9.46 -2.16 -11.71
CA GLN A 126 10.85 -2.11 -11.24
C GLN A 126 10.94 -1.38 -9.90
N ASP A 127 10.25 -0.24 -9.75
CA ASP A 127 10.16 0.48 -8.48
C ASP A 127 9.51 -0.36 -7.37
N TYR A 128 8.45 -1.10 -7.67
CA TYR A 128 7.80 -1.99 -6.72
C TYR A 128 8.68 -3.17 -6.31
N LEU A 129 9.32 -3.85 -7.26
CA LEU A 129 10.11 -5.05 -6.97
C LEU A 129 11.48 -4.72 -6.35
N LEU A 130 12.13 -3.67 -6.84
CA LEU A 130 13.52 -3.32 -6.52
C LEU A 130 13.64 -2.14 -5.54
N GLY A 131 12.52 -1.53 -5.14
CA GLY A 131 12.55 -0.41 -4.22
C GLY A 131 13.19 0.86 -4.78
N GLN A 132 13.26 0.95 -6.10
CA GLN A 132 13.76 2.13 -6.78
C GLN A 132 12.77 3.30 -6.59
N THR A 133 13.29 4.51 -6.56
CA THR A 133 12.49 5.74 -6.42
C THR A 133 12.31 6.47 -7.74
N ARG A 134 12.96 6.00 -8.81
CA ARG A 134 13.07 6.74 -10.08
C ARG A 134 12.07 6.25 -11.13
N GLY A 135 11.67 4.98 -11.08
CA GLY A 135 10.75 4.38 -12.04
C GLY A 135 9.39 5.07 -12.07
N ALA A 136 8.87 5.57 -10.94
CA ALA A 136 7.60 6.29 -10.90
C ALA A 136 7.67 7.68 -11.52
N GLU A 137 8.77 8.42 -11.28
CA GLU A 137 9.02 9.69 -11.96
C GLU A 137 9.12 9.49 -13.47
N VAL A 138 9.81 8.43 -13.90
CA VAL A 138 10.00 8.11 -15.32
C VAL A 138 8.69 7.65 -15.94
N ALA A 139 7.96 6.75 -15.27
CA ALA A 139 6.66 6.27 -15.68
C ALA A 139 5.67 7.41 -15.90
N TRP A 140 5.67 8.42 -15.01
CA TRP A 140 4.79 9.59 -15.15
C TRP A 140 5.00 10.28 -16.49
N ASN A 141 6.25 10.53 -16.84
CA ASN A 141 6.60 11.22 -18.08
C ASN A 141 6.30 10.37 -19.32
N ILE A 142 6.50 9.05 -19.24
CA ILE A 142 6.14 8.11 -20.29
C ILE A 142 4.61 8.10 -20.49
N PHE A 143 3.83 8.03 -19.41
CA PHE A 143 2.37 8.07 -19.49
C PHE A 143 1.85 9.42 -20.00
N GLU A 144 2.42 10.55 -19.58
CA GLU A 144 2.09 11.87 -20.12
C GLU A 144 2.32 11.96 -21.63
N GLU A 145 3.42 11.38 -22.13
CA GLU A 145 3.67 11.31 -23.57
C GLU A 145 2.66 10.40 -24.27
N ALA A 146 2.35 9.23 -23.71
CA ALA A 146 1.36 8.31 -24.24
C ALA A 146 -0.02 8.97 -24.33
N ILE A 147 -0.45 9.68 -23.29
CA ILE A 147 -1.71 10.44 -23.25
C ILE A 147 -1.75 11.51 -24.36
N ARG A 148 -0.63 12.19 -24.64
CA ARG A 148 -0.56 13.21 -25.70
C ARG A 148 -0.63 12.63 -27.11
N ARG A 149 -0.15 11.40 -27.31
CA ARG A 149 -0.05 10.78 -28.64
C ARG A 149 -1.23 9.90 -28.99
N THR A 150 -1.90 9.32 -27.99
CA THR A 150 -2.98 8.39 -28.23
C THR A 150 -4.23 9.07 -28.80
N HIS A 151 -4.99 8.30 -29.58
CA HIS A 151 -6.33 8.64 -30.05
C HIS A 151 -7.42 8.40 -28.98
N ASP A 152 -7.08 7.72 -27.87
CA ASP A 152 -7.98 7.42 -26.76
C ASP A 152 -7.37 7.82 -25.39
N PRO A 153 -7.25 9.13 -25.11
CA PRO A 153 -6.59 9.62 -23.90
C PRO A 153 -7.37 9.27 -22.63
N ALA A 154 -8.70 9.16 -22.70
CA ALA A 154 -9.54 8.81 -21.56
C ALA A 154 -9.24 7.38 -21.08
N ARG A 155 -9.12 6.42 -22.00
CA ARG A 155 -8.70 5.05 -21.67
C ARG A 155 -7.27 4.99 -21.14
N MET A 156 -6.34 5.74 -21.75
CA MET A 156 -4.96 5.80 -21.27
C MET A 156 -4.86 6.30 -19.83
N LEU A 157 -5.61 7.37 -19.49
CA LEU A 157 -5.67 7.93 -18.14
C LEU A 157 -6.28 6.94 -17.14
N LEU A 158 -7.38 6.26 -17.50
CA LEU A 158 -7.99 5.24 -16.66
C LEU A 158 -7.01 4.09 -16.38
N ALA A 159 -6.34 3.58 -17.42
CA ALA A 159 -5.38 2.50 -17.31
C ALA A 159 -4.14 2.91 -16.47
N ALA A 160 -3.58 4.11 -16.71
CA ALA A 160 -2.47 4.63 -15.93
C ALA A 160 -2.86 4.80 -14.45
N GLY A 161 -4.03 5.37 -14.17
CA GLY A 161 -4.54 5.55 -12.81
C GLY A 161 -4.69 4.25 -12.05
N TYR A 162 -5.19 3.20 -12.72
CA TYR A 162 -5.19 1.86 -12.14
C TYR A 162 -3.79 1.34 -11.84
N VAL A 163 -2.88 1.37 -12.81
CA VAL A 163 -1.53 0.82 -12.63
C VAL A 163 -0.78 1.55 -11.51
N TYR A 164 -0.98 2.86 -11.34
CA TYR A 164 -0.45 3.56 -10.18
C TYR A 164 -1.04 3.05 -8.85
N ALA A 165 -2.36 2.87 -8.78
CA ALA A 165 -3.03 2.35 -7.58
C ALA A 165 -2.56 0.93 -7.22
N ASP A 166 -2.45 0.05 -8.23
CA ASP A 166 -1.95 -1.33 -8.07
C ASP A 166 -0.50 -1.40 -7.56
N GLN A 167 0.26 -0.33 -7.74
CA GLN A 167 1.65 -0.19 -7.27
C GLN A 167 1.77 0.69 -6.01
N GLY A 168 0.63 1.09 -5.41
CA GLY A 168 0.57 1.83 -4.14
C GLY A 168 0.83 3.33 -4.27
N TYR A 169 0.84 3.88 -5.49
CA TYR A 169 1.00 5.31 -5.78
C TYR A 169 -0.37 5.98 -5.86
N PHE A 170 -1.06 6.05 -4.72
CA PHE A 170 -2.46 6.48 -4.69
C PHE A 170 -2.65 7.96 -5.07
N ALA A 171 -1.69 8.84 -4.78
CA ALA A 171 -1.80 10.25 -5.16
C ALA A 171 -1.78 10.43 -6.69
N GLU A 172 -0.80 9.83 -7.35
CA GLU A 172 -0.66 9.84 -8.80
C GLU A 172 -1.85 9.15 -9.49
N ALA A 173 -2.35 8.06 -8.88
CA ALA A 173 -3.55 7.38 -9.35
C ALA A 173 -4.78 8.29 -9.31
N VAL A 174 -4.99 9.05 -8.22
CA VAL A 174 -6.09 10.02 -8.13
C VAL A 174 -5.98 11.08 -9.23
N ASP A 175 -4.80 11.65 -9.45
CA ASP A 175 -4.59 12.68 -10.48
C ASP A 175 -4.95 12.16 -11.88
N MET A 176 -4.54 10.93 -12.21
CA MET A 176 -4.87 10.30 -13.48
C MET A 176 -6.37 10.02 -13.63
N LEU A 177 -7.02 9.52 -12.59
CA LEU A 177 -8.44 9.16 -12.60
C LEU A 177 -9.36 10.40 -12.63
N GLU A 178 -8.99 11.48 -11.95
CA GLU A 178 -9.68 12.76 -12.04
C GLU A 178 -9.65 13.32 -13.47
N ARG A 179 -8.47 13.28 -14.10
CA ARG A 179 -8.31 13.67 -15.51
C ARG A 179 -9.08 12.75 -16.44
N ALA A 180 -9.13 11.45 -16.16
CA ALA A 180 -9.90 10.49 -16.94
C ALA A 180 -11.39 10.87 -16.97
N LEU A 181 -11.98 11.24 -15.83
CA LEU A 181 -13.36 11.71 -15.75
C LEU A 181 -13.60 12.98 -16.58
N VAL A 182 -12.68 13.94 -16.53
CA VAL A 182 -12.76 15.17 -17.34
C VAL A 182 -12.68 14.87 -18.85
N GLN A 183 -11.90 13.86 -19.24
CA GLN A 183 -11.74 13.42 -20.63
C GLN A 183 -12.87 12.48 -21.11
N GLY A 184 -13.86 12.18 -20.26
CA GLY A 184 -15.03 11.38 -20.64
C GLY A 184 -14.85 9.87 -20.54
N ALA A 185 -13.95 9.39 -19.66
CA ALA A 185 -13.86 7.98 -19.31
C ALA A 185 -15.20 7.44 -18.73
N PRO A 186 -15.44 6.11 -18.73
CA PRO A 186 -16.67 5.51 -18.20
C PRO A 186 -16.98 5.98 -16.77
N THR A 187 -17.97 6.86 -16.64
CA THR A 187 -18.16 7.66 -15.43
C THR A 187 -18.43 6.82 -14.19
N THR A 188 -19.20 5.74 -14.28
CA THR A 188 -19.52 4.90 -13.11
C THR A 188 -18.29 4.13 -12.60
N GLN A 189 -17.60 3.40 -13.48
CA GLN A 189 -16.42 2.60 -13.10
C GLN A 189 -15.26 3.50 -12.66
N THR A 190 -14.97 4.55 -13.42
CA THR A 190 -13.90 5.49 -13.08
C THR A 190 -14.20 6.23 -11.78
N SER A 191 -15.46 6.64 -11.52
CA SER A 191 -15.80 7.29 -10.23
C SER A 191 -15.70 6.32 -9.05
N ARG A 192 -16.06 5.04 -9.24
CA ARG A 192 -15.92 4.01 -8.20
C ARG A 192 -14.45 3.75 -7.87
N LEU A 193 -13.61 3.53 -8.89
CA LEU A 193 -12.18 3.35 -8.70
C LEU A 193 -11.55 4.60 -8.06
N LEU A 194 -11.90 5.79 -8.52
CA LEU A 194 -11.43 7.05 -7.95
C LEU A 194 -11.83 7.21 -6.48
N ALA A 195 -13.06 6.85 -6.10
CA ALA A 195 -13.51 6.93 -4.72
C ALA A 195 -12.72 5.99 -3.80
N GLU A 196 -12.47 4.77 -4.24
CA GLU A 196 -11.64 3.81 -3.53
C GLU A 196 -10.20 4.32 -3.37
N VAL A 197 -9.53 4.65 -4.48
CA VAL A 197 -8.13 5.12 -4.47
C VAL A 197 -7.96 6.39 -3.64
N ARG A 198 -8.90 7.34 -3.72
CA ARG A 198 -8.89 8.55 -2.87
C ARG A 198 -8.98 8.19 -1.39
N TRP A 199 -9.86 7.25 -1.03
CA TRP A 199 -9.97 6.81 0.36
C TRP A 199 -8.65 6.18 0.85
N TRP A 200 -8.03 5.32 0.05
CA TRP A 200 -6.72 4.74 0.37
C TRP A 200 -5.63 5.80 0.51
N ARG A 201 -5.53 6.75 -0.43
CA ARG A 201 -4.59 7.89 -0.34
C ARG A 201 -4.74 8.64 0.99
N ASP A 202 -5.98 8.92 1.39
CA ASP A 202 -6.28 9.75 2.55
C ASP A 202 -6.20 8.98 3.89
N ASN A 203 -6.21 7.64 3.85
CA ASN A 203 -6.28 6.79 5.04
C ASN A 203 -5.16 5.73 5.13
N GLN A 204 -4.18 5.72 4.22
CA GLN A 204 -3.10 4.72 4.18
C GLN A 204 -2.33 4.59 5.50
N GLU A 205 -2.17 5.69 6.24
CA GLU A 205 -1.51 5.72 7.56
C GLU A 205 -2.34 5.08 8.69
N ASN A 206 -3.64 4.88 8.46
CA ASN A 206 -4.59 4.34 9.43
C ASN A 206 -4.95 2.88 9.15
N ILE A 207 -4.34 2.24 8.14
CA ILE A 207 -4.60 0.84 7.81
C ILE A 207 -4.01 -0.04 8.91
N PRO A 208 -4.84 -0.81 9.66
CA PRO A 208 -4.39 -1.43 10.91
C PRO A 208 -3.23 -2.42 10.80
N TRP A 209 -3.13 -3.13 9.67
CA TRP A 209 -2.10 -4.14 9.44
C TRP A 209 -0.82 -3.59 8.77
N ILE A 210 -0.76 -2.29 8.51
CA ILE A 210 0.43 -1.61 8.00
C ILE A 210 1.19 -1.02 9.19
N PRO A 211 2.46 -1.40 9.41
CA PRO A 211 3.27 -0.76 10.45
C PRO A 211 3.41 0.74 10.19
N PRO A 212 3.43 1.60 11.24
CA PRO A 212 3.68 3.02 11.08
C PRO A 212 5.01 3.28 10.35
N VAL A 213 5.03 4.36 9.57
CA VAL A 213 6.21 4.87 8.86
C VAL A 213 7.41 4.94 9.82
N GLY A 214 8.50 4.27 9.47
CA GLY A 214 9.77 4.40 10.21
C GLY A 214 10.53 5.67 9.84
N ASP A 215 11.72 5.87 10.40
CA ASP A 215 12.59 7.00 10.03
C ASP A 215 13.30 6.80 8.67
N GLY A 216 12.96 5.72 7.94
CA GLY A 216 13.52 5.36 6.65
C GLY A 216 14.97 4.88 6.68
N THR A 217 15.58 4.73 7.87
CA THR A 217 16.99 4.37 8.00
C THR A 217 17.26 2.87 7.88
N ALA A 218 16.23 2.05 7.64
CA ALA A 218 16.28 0.59 7.71
C ALA A 218 16.75 0.11 9.08
N ARG A 219 16.56 0.90 10.15
CA ARG A 219 17.19 0.64 11.45
C ARG A 219 16.63 -0.61 12.11
N ARG A 220 15.31 -0.80 12.08
CA ARG A 220 14.64 -2.00 12.58
C ARG A 220 15.15 -3.25 11.85
N TYR A 221 15.16 -3.21 10.52
CA TYR A 221 15.72 -4.24 9.67
C TYR A 221 17.21 -4.53 9.96
N LYS A 222 18.06 -3.51 10.04
CA LYS A 222 19.51 -3.66 10.31
C LYS A 222 19.78 -4.29 11.66
N GLN A 223 19.03 -3.92 12.70
CA GLN A 223 19.19 -4.52 14.02
C GLN A 223 18.72 -5.98 14.05
N MET A 224 17.65 -6.31 13.33
CA MET A 224 17.23 -7.68 13.13
C MET A 224 18.31 -8.50 12.42
N MET A 225 18.79 -8.01 11.26
CA MET A 225 19.88 -8.66 10.53
C MET A 225 21.17 -8.74 11.34
N ALA A 226 21.48 -7.77 12.22
CA ALA A 226 22.66 -7.84 13.07
C ALA A 226 22.62 -8.99 14.09
N ARG A 227 21.42 -9.48 14.45
CA ARG A 227 21.25 -10.64 15.33
C ARG A 227 21.31 -11.96 14.57
N LEU A 228 20.78 -11.99 13.35
CA LEU A 228 20.72 -13.18 12.50
C LEU A 228 22.06 -13.42 11.77
N GLU A 229 22.55 -12.40 11.09
CA GLU A 229 23.74 -12.42 10.24
C GLU A 229 24.58 -11.15 10.46
N PRO A 230 25.42 -11.11 11.51
CA PRO A 230 26.18 -9.91 11.89
C PRO A 230 27.11 -9.39 10.79
N GLU A 231 27.60 -10.27 9.93
CA GLU A 231 28.48 -9.93 8.79
C GLU A 231 27.73 -9.17 7.69
N LEU A 232 26.45 -9.51 7.45
CA LEU A 232 25.59 -8.84 6.47
C LEU A 232 25.06 -7.49 6.99
N ALA A 233 24.89 -7.34 8.30
CA ALA A 233 24.49 -6.07 8.91
C ALA A 233 25.59 -4.99 8.91
N GLN A 234 26.87 -5.39 8.81
CA GLN A 234 28.02 -4.48 8.74
C GLN A 234 28.47 -4.13 7.33
N ALA A 235 27.97 -4.84 6.31
CA ALA A 235 28.10 -4.36 4.95
C ALA A 235 27.35 -3.02 4.88
N ASP A 236 28.07 -1.92 4.63
CA ASP A 236 27.43 -0.66 4.25
C ASP A 236 26.35 -1.01 3.23
N ALA A 237 25.15 -0.47 3.42
CA ALA A 237 24.07 -0.54 2.45
C ALA A 237 24.43 0.27 1.20
N ALA A 238 25.65 0.09 0.66
CA ALA A 238 25.97 0.33 -0.71
C ALA A 238 24.90 -0.41 -1.49
N VAL A 239 23.95 0.37 -2.01
CA VAL A 239 22.90 -0.06 -2.92
C VAL A 239 23.52 -1.13 -3.81
N ASP A 240 23.05 -2.37 -3.67
CA ASP A 240 23.54 -3.49 -4.46
C ASP A 240 23.62 -2.99 -5.91
N PRO A 241 24.77 -3.12 -6.60
CA PRO A 241 24.87 -2.77 -8.01
C PRO A 241 23.76 -3.42 -8.86
N ALA A 242 23.17 -4.54 -8.41
CA ALA A 242 22.01 -5.18 -9.01
C ALA A 242 20.66 -4.47 -8.77
N LEU A 243 20.57 -3.57 -7.78
CA LEU A 243 19.46 -2.64 -7.56
C LEU A 243 19.62 -1.34 -8.38
N GLN A 244 20.60 -1.27 -9.29
CA GLN A 244 20.73 -0.15 -10.22
C GLN A 244 19.45 0.04 -11.02
N TYR A 245 18.98 1.29 -11.04
CA TYR A 245 17.90 1.73 -11.90
C TYR A 245 18.11 1.22 -13.33
N THR A 246 17.13 0.46 -13.82
CA THR A 246 17.15 -0.01 -15.21
C THR A 246 16.46 1.07 -16.05
N PRO A 247 17.19 1.78 -16.92
CA PRO A 247 16.58 2.82 -17.74
C PRO A 247 15.50 2.23 -18.65
N PRO A 248 14.51 3.05 -19.07
CA PRO A 248 13.49 2.59 -19.98
C PRO A 248 14.10 2.18 -21.31
N ASP A 249 13.46 1.18 -21.92
CA ASP A 249 13.84 0.73 -23.25
C ASP A 249 13.51 1.81 -24.28
N ILE A 250 14.55 2.38 -24.87
CA ILE A 250 14.41 3.46 -25.85
C ILE A 250 13.71 3.00 -27.14
N GLU A 251 13.67 1.70 -27.43
CA GLU A 251 12.98 1.17 -28.61
C GLU A 251 11.45 1.24 -28.45
N ASN A 252 10.95 1.20 -27.21
CA ASN A 252 9.53 1.36 -26.89
C ASN A 252 9.11 2.83 -26.79
N LEU A 253 10.06 3.76 -26.92
CA LEU A 253 9.83 5.20 -26.78
C LEU A 253 9.95 5.90 -28.13
N PRO A 254 9.22 7.02 -28.33
CA PRO A 254 9.38 7.82 -29.52
C PRO A 254 10.81 8.36 -29.66
N ALA A 255 11.31 8.44 -30.90
CA ALA A 255 12.66 8.93 -31.17
C ALA A 255 12.91 10.38 -30.69
N ASP A 256 11.85 11.16 -30.52
CA ASP A 256 11.88 12.54 -30.02
C ASP A 256 11.60 12.65 -28.51
N PHE A 257 11.36 11.54 -27.81
CA PHE A 257 11.14 11.52 -26.37
C PHE A 257 12.44 11.83 -25.63
N VAL A 258 12.39 12.85 -24.77
CA VAL A 258 13.53 13.26 -23.95
C VAL A 258 13.28 12.81 -22.52
N LEU A 259 14.16 11.96 -21.99
CA LEU A 259 14.08 11.56 -20.60
C LEU A 259 14.20 12.77 -19.68
N PRO A 260 13.35 12.88 -18.64
CA PRO A 260 13.43 13.95 -17.66
C PRO A 260 14.83 14.01 -17.05
N GLN A 261 15.38 15.23 -16.94
CA GLN A 261 16.57 15.43 -16.15
C GLN A 261 16.21 15.25 -14.67
N THR A 262 16.98 14.44 -13.96
CA THR A 262 16.80 14.24 -12.52
C THR A 262 16.97 15.58 -11.80
N LEU A 263 16.11 15.85 -10.82
CA LEU A 263 16.31 16.97 -9.91
C LEU A 263 17.71 16.85 -9.29
N ALA A 264 18.42 17.97 -9.22
CA ALA A 264 19.74 17.99 -8.62
C ALA A 264 19.65 17.56 -7.15
N ALA A 265 20.62 16.76 -6.69
CA ALA A 265 20.62 16.18 -5.35
C ALA A 265 20.48 17.23 -4.24
N ASP A 266 21.01 18.44 -4.46
CA ASP A 266 20.92 19.56 -3.51
C ASP A 266 19.51 20.14 -3.39
N VAL A 267 18.67 20.00 -4.43
CA VAL A 267 17.26 20.39 -4.39
C VAL A 267 16.47 19.35 -3.60
N MET A 268 16.75 18.06 -3.83
CA MET A 268 16.13 16.96 -3.07
C MET A 268 16.45 17.04 -1.57
N GLU A 269 17.70 17.36 -1.21
CA GLU A 269 18.12 17.53 0.18
C GLU A 269 17.38 18.71 0.86
N LYS A 270 17.18 19.82 0.15
CA LYS A 270 16.40 20.97 0.64
C LYS A 270 14.92 20.62 0.85
N ILE A 271 14.32 19.85 -0.07
CA ILE A 271 12.93 19.40 0.07
C ILE A 271 12.79 18.47 1.28
N ALA A 272 13.68 17.48 1.42
CA ALA A 272 13.69 16.56 2.55
C ALA A 272 13.86 17.30 3.90
N ALA A 273 14.74 18.31 3.96
CA ALA A 273 14.97 19.10 5.16
C ALA A 273 13.75 19.95 5.57
N VAL A 274 12.93 20.40 4.60
CA VAL A 274 11.68 21.12 4.87
C VAL A 274 10.59 20.17 5.36
N LEU A 275 10.52 18.96 4.81
CA LEU A 275 9.52 17.95 5.17
C LEU A 275 9.83 17.24 6.50
N ALA A 276 11.10 17.14 6.90
CA ALA A 276 11.52 16.49 8.16
C ALA A 276 11.01 17.19 9.44
N GLY A 277 10.41 18.38 9.33
CA GLY A 277 9.80 19.11 10.44
C GLY A 277 8.42 18.57 10.86
N GLU A 278 7.81 17.70 10.07
CA GLU A 278 6.53 17.07 10.36
C GLU A 278 6.79 15.67 10.92
N SER A 279 6.85 15.56 12.26
CA SER A 279 6.87 14.23 12.88
C SER A 279 5.49 13.60 12.72
N PRO A 280 5.36 12.43 12.09
CA PRO A 280 4.09 11.72 12.08
C PRO A 280 3.68 11.45 13.53
N SER A 281 2.44 11.83 13.88
CA SER A 281 1.93 11.53 15.20
C SER A 281 1.79 10.01 15.33
N PRO A 282 2.17 9.41 16.47
CA PRO A 282 1.93 7.99 16.69
C PRO A 282 0.43 7.73 16.61
N VAL A 283 0.02 7.00 15.57
CA VAL A 283 -1.39 6.67 15.32
C VAL A 283 -1.82 5.65 16.39
N SER A 284 -2.86 5.99 17.15
CA SER A 284 -3.53 5.06 18.07
C SER A 284 -4.42 4.13 17.24
N GLY A 285 -3.84 3.07 16.69
CA GLY A 285 -4.56 2.06 15.90
C GLY A 285 -5.15 0.92 16.76
N PRO A 286 -6.02 0.09 16.18
CA PRO A 286 -6.53 -1.14 16.83
C PRO A 286 -5.45 -2.23 16.95
N VAL A 287 -4.29 -2.03 16.33
CA VAL A 287 -3.09 -2.87 16.47
C VAL A 287 -2.04 -2.13 17.30
N ASP A 288 -1.56 -2.77 18.35
CA ASP A 288 -0.45 -2.26 19.14
C ASP A 288 0.88 -2.62 18.46
N TRP A 289 1.49 -1.62 17.80
CA TRP A 289 2.80 -1.73 17.15
C TRP A 289 3.98 -1.50 18.10
N ARG A 290 3.75 -1.13 19.37
CA ARG A 290 4.83 -0.79 20.32
C ARG A 290 5.71 -1.98 20.68
N TYR A 291 5.30 -3.22 20.35
CA TYR A 291 6.18 -4.38 20.50
C TYR A 291 7.40 -4.31 19.57
N LEU A 292 7.27 -3.70 18.38
CA LEU A 292 8.40 -3.46 17.48
C LEU A 292 9.45 -2.59 18.18
N ASP A 293 9.01 -1.51 18.82
CA ASP A 293 9.89 -0.59 19.55
C ASP A 293 10.52 -1.25 20.80
N ARG A 294 9.79 -2.12 21.51
CA ARG A 294 10.33 -2.87 22.66
C ARG A 294 11.41 -3.86 22.23
N LEU A 295 11.18 -4.60 21.14
CA LEU A 295 12.17 -5.54 20.60
C LEU A 295 13.40 -4.80 20.07
N GLU A 296 13.20 -3.66 19.42
CA GLU A 296 14.26 -2.77 18.94
C GLU A 296 15.17 -2.31 20.10
N LYS A 297 14.59 -1.82 21.19
CA LYS A 297 15.35 -1.33 22.35
C LYS A 297 16.02 -2.44 23.15
N GLY A 298 15.79 -3.72 22.80
CA GLY A 298 16.23 -4.85 23.61
C GLY A 298 15.57 -4.88 24.99
N GLU A 299 14.41 -4.24 25.12
CA GLU A 299 13.64 -4.15 26.37
C GLU A 299 12.73 -5.38 26.57
N VAL A 300 12.91 -6.41 25.75
CA VAL A 300 12.14 -7.66 25.83
C VAL A 300 12.77 -8.56 26.90
N ASP A 301 12.12 -8.58 28.06
CA ASP A 301 12.40 -9.53 29.12
C ASP A 301 11.65 -10.84 28.86
N VAL A 302 12.34 -11.84 28.30
CA VAL A 302 11.78 -13.17 27.99
C VAL A 302 11.21 -13.85 29.25
N THR A 303 11.72 -13.52 30.44
CA THR A 303 11.21 -14.08 31.71
C THR A 303 9.83 -13.55 32.11
N GLN A 304 9.37 -12.47 31.47
CA GLN A 304 8.02 -11.92 31.66
C GLN A 304 7.00 -12.46 30.66
N LEU A 305 7.42 -13.30 29.71
CA LEU A 305 6.49 -13.98 28.79
C LEU A 305 5.74 -15.10 29.53
N PRO A 306 4.56 -15.55 29.05
CA PRO A 306 3.89 -16.73 29.59
C PRO A 306 4.78 -17.98 29.55
N GLU A 307 4.62 -18.90 30.51
CA GLU A 307 5.47 -20.11 30.63
C GLU A 307 5.57 -20.91 29.33
N TRP A 308 4.46 -21.09 28.61
CA TRP A 308 4.44 -21.82 27.33
C TRP A 308 5.35 -21.17 26.28
N ALA A 309 5.43 -19.84 26.24
CA ALA A 309 6.26 -19.09 25.30
C ALA A 309 7.74 -19.17 25.70
N GLN A 310 8.02 -19.15 27.00
CA GLN A 310 9.38 -19.37 27.51
C GLN A 310 9.88 -20.77 27.13
N TYR A 311 9.06 -21.80 27.32
CA TYR A 311 9.41 -23.18 26.92
C TYR A 311 9.65 -23.30 25.43
N LEU A 312 8.77 -22.72 24.60
CA LEU A 312 8.92 -22.74 23.15
C LEU A 312 10.23 -22.11 22.69
N LEU A 313 10.65 -20.99 23.30
CA LEU A 313 11.91 -20.32 22.98
C LEU A 313 13.13 -21.11 23.47
N LEU A 314 13.04 -21.76 24.64
CA LEU A 314 14.13 -22.59 25.19
C LEU A 314 14.41 -23.85 24.37
N GLU A 315 13.45 -24.34 23.59
CA GLU A 315 13.60 -25.53 22.74
C GLU A 315 14.27 -25.23 21.38
N LEU A 316 14.54 -23.96 21.07
CA LEU A 316 15.12 -23.54 19.79
C LEU A 316 16.64 -23.37 19.94
N ASP A 317 17.40 -24.22 19.25
CA ASP A 317 18.86 -24.14 19.20
C ASP A 317 19.37 -23.20 18.08
N ASN A 318 18.47 -22.73 17.20
CA ASN A 318 18.80 -21.84 16.09
C ASN A 318 18.37 -20.39 16.44
N PRO A 319 19.32 -19.44 16.50
CA PRO A 319 19.03 -18.04 16.85
C PRO A 319 18.08 -17.35 15.85
N GLU A 320 18.03 -17.80 14.60
CA GLU A 320 17.09 -17.27 13.61
C GLU A 320 15.67 -17.72 13.90
N GLN A 321 15.49 -19.00 14.23
CA GLN A 321 14.19 -19.54 14.60
C GLN A 321 13.72 -18.96 15.94
N GLU A 322 14.63 -18.82 16.91
CA GLU A 322 14.34 -18.18 18.20
C GLU A 322 13.84 -16.74 18.00
N MET A 323 14.50 -15.96 17.15
CA MET A 323 14.09 -14.59 16.85
C MET A 323 12.74 -14.51 16.13
N LEU A 324 12.52 -15.35 15.11
CA LEU A 324 11.24 -15.42 14.39
C LEU A 324 10.09 -15.82 15.32
N VAL A 325 10.32 -16.79 16.20
CA VAL A 325 9.34 -17.24 17.19
C VAL A 325 9.10 -16.17 18.25
N LEU A 326 10.14 -15.48 18.72
CA LEU A 326 10.01 -14.38 19.67
C LEU A 326 9.20 -13.22 19.08
N GLN A 327 9.43 -12.88 17.81
CA GLN A 327 8.65 -11.87 17.08
C GLN A 327 7.18 -12.28 16.98
N TYR A 328 6.92 -13.52 16.56
CA TYR A 328 5.58 -14.06 16.48
C TYR A 328 4.87 -13.99 17.84
N VAL A 329 5.52 -14.48 18.90
CA VAL A 329 5.00 -14.43 20.29
C VAL A 329 4.71 -13.00 20.74
N LEU A 330 5.63 -12.06 20.54
CA LEU A 330 5.41 -10.66 20.92
C LEU A 330 4.27 -10.01 20.15
N SER A 331 4.14 -10.33 18.86
CA SER A 331 3.05 -9.82 18.04
C SER A 331 1.69 -10.37 18.50
N VAL A 332 1.63 -11.66 18.88
CA VAL A 332 0.45 -12.33 19.43
C VAL A 332 0.11 -11.79 20.82
N LEU A 333 1.09 -11.53 21.68
CA LEU A 333 0.83 -11.01 23.02
C LEU A 333 0.40 -9.53 22.99
N ALA A 334 0.91 -8.75 22.04
CA ALA A 334 0.49 -7.36 21.84
C ALA A 334 -0.89 -7.26 21.17
N ASN A 335 -1.22 -8.25 20.33
CA ASN A 335 -2.45 -8.30 19.54
C ASN A 335 -3.00 -9.74 19.62
N PRO A 336 -3.62 -10.12 20.75
CA PRO A 336 -4.10 -11.49 20.95
C PRO A 336 -5.09 -11.87 19.84
N PRO A 337 -5.07 -13.14 19.38
CA PRO A 337 -6.09 -13.62 18.46
C PRO A 337 -7.46 -13.36 19.07
N VAL A 338 -8.39 -12.92 18.24
CA VAL A 338 -9.79 -12.76 18.65
C VAL A 338 -10.30 -14.14 18.94
N ASP A 339 -10.51 -14.42 20.23
CA ASP A 339 -10.73 -15.75 20.80
C ASP A 339 -11.57 -16.65 19.87
N GLU A 340 -11.01 -17.78 19.44
CA GLU A 340 -11.84 -18.98 19.28
C GLU A 340 -12.19 -19.36 20.72
N GLU A 341 -13.42 -19.09 21.14
CA GLU A 341 -13.93 -19.31 22.50
C GLU A 341 -13.33 -20.57 23.16
N GLU A 342 -12.60 -20.41 24.27
CA GLU A 342 -12.82 -21.15 25.54
C GLU A 342 -12.47 -20.29 26.77
#